data_AF-A0A5K1JWF9-F1
#
_entry.id   AF-A0A5K1JWF9-F1
#
_cell.length_a   1.000
_cell.length_b   1.000
_cell.length_c   1.000
_cell.angle_alpha   90.00
_cell.angle_beta   90.00
_cell.angle_gamma   90.00
#
_symmetry.space_group_name_H-M   'P 1'
#
loop_
_entity.id
_entity.type
_entity.pdbx_description
1 polymer ?
#
loop_
_entity_poly.entity_id
_entity_poly.type
_entity_poly.pdbx_seq_one_letter_code
_entity_poly.pdbx_strand_id
1 'polypeptide(L)'
;MCTQWWKDMITPKLAQIASTGHNELYVGMLACGALVTYEKARTELMAALNGIHVAHAFAFSTKELQPALTSLFFYHFIHQVLIERMPLSRRTMATRLEQAVFIGRHTPLLHFHNEKPEGSPALALPVLTLTEYRWTHDTMRPDGLDIGLQCPKCGTLSSREGKRRVISKKEIKVVVWCRMSGCDWEETYTILTDAVEELRTGENGVWTARKFLDLSASTQ
;
A
#
# COMPACT_ATOMS: atom_id res chain seq x y z
N MET A 1 -19.06 0.73 -5.37
CA MET A 1 -18.65 -0.40 -6.23
C MET A 1 -19.92 -1.09 -6.73
N CYS A 2 -20.02 -1.40 -8.03
CA CYS A 2 -21.16 -2.17 -8.52
C CYS A 2 -21.03 -3.59 -7.96
N THR A 3 -21.90 -3.98 -7.03
CA THR A 3 -21.92 -5.32 -6.42
C THR A 3 -22.03 -6.44 -7.44
N GLN A 4 -22.56 -6.13 -8.63
CA GLN A 4 -22.63 -7.06 -9.75
C GLN A 4 -21.24 -7.48 -10.25
N TRP A 5 -20.33 -6.53 -10.47
CA TRP A 5 -18.97 -6.83 -10.96
C TRP A 5 -18.24 -7.80 -10.03
N TRP A 6 -18.37 -7.60 -8.72
CA TRP A 6 -17.75 -8.49 -7.73
C TRP A 6 -18.30 -9.92 -7.80
N LYS A 7 -19.62 -10.06 -7.97
CA LYS A 7 -20.30 -11.36 -8.13
C LYS A 7 -19.92 -12.06 -9.44
N ASP A 8 -19.66 -11.30 -10.49
CA ASP A 8 -19.22 -11.84 -11.77
C ASP A 8 -17.77 -12.33 -11.71
N MET A 9 -16.90 -11.65 -10.95
CA MET A 9 -15.50 -12.04 -10.75
C MET A 9 -15.33 -13.20 -9.78
N ILE A 10 -16.05 -13.18 -8.66
CA ILE A 10 -16.02 -14.23 -7.63
C ILE A 10 -17.28 -15.06 -7.74
N THR A 11 -17.21 -16.11 -8.55
CA THR A 11 -18.34 -17.02 -8.72
C THR A 11 -18.77 -17.65 -7.37
N PRO A 12 -20.06 -18.00 -7.19
CA PRO A 12 -20.52 -18.67 -5.98
C PRO A 12 -19.71 -19.93 -5.63
N LYS A 13 -19.24 -20.65 -6.65
CA LYS A 13 -18.39 -21.84 -6.47
C LYS A 13 -17.02 -21.49 -5.89
N LEU A 14 -16.38 -20.40 -6.35
CA LEU A 14 -15.10 -19.96 -5.81
C LEU A 14 -15.25 -19.49 -4.35
N ALA A 15 -16.30 -18.72 -4.07
CA ALA A 15 -16.63 -18.29 -2.71
C ALA A 15 -16.89 -19.50 -1.77
N GLN A 16 -17.62 -20.51 -2.26
CA GLN A 16 -17.84 -21.73 -1.51
C GLN A 16 -16.52 -22.45 -1.20
N ILE A 17 -15.64 -22.62 -2.18
CA ILE A 17 -14.31 -23.25 -1.99
C ILE A 17 -13.48 -22.46 -0.98
N ALA A 18 -13.49 -21.13 -1.03
CA ALA A 18 -12.79 -20.30 -0.05
C ALA A 18 -13.35 -20.49 1.37
N SER A 19 -14.67 -20.69 1.50
CA SER A 19 -15.35 -20.83 2.80
C SER A 19 -15.18 -22.19 3.48
N THR A 20 -14.64 -23.23 2.82
CA THR A 20 -14.51 -24.58 3.41
C THR A 20 -13.38 -24.73 4.45
N GLY A 21 -12.90 -23.63 5.05
CA GLY A 21 -12.04 -23.60 6.24
C GLY A 21 -10.57 -24.02 6.06
N HIS A 22 -10.25 -24.77 5.00
CA HIS A 22 -8.89 -25.23 4.70
C HIS A 22 -8.23 -24.50 3.52
N ASN A 23 -8.94 -23.57 2.88
CA ASN A 23 -8.47 -22.85 1.72
C ASN A 23 -8.23 -21.38 2.04
N GLU A 24 -7.16 -20.84 1.48
CA GLU A 24 -6.89 -19.40 1.53
C GLU A 24 -7.16 -18.81 0.16
N LEU A 25 -8.10 -17.86 0.10
CA LEU A 25 -8.37 -17.10 -1.11
C LEU A 25 -7.48 -15.85 -1.14
N TYR A 26 -6.69 -15.73 -2.21
CA TYR A 26 -5.85 -14.59 -2.50
C TYR A 26 -6.41 -13.80 -3.68
N VAL A 27 -6.53 -12.48 -3.54
CA VAL A 27 -7.10 -11.61 -4.59
C VAL A 27 -6.10 -10.52 -4.97
N GLY A 28 -5.62 -10.51 -6.21
CA GLY A 28 -4.81 -9.43 -6.77
C GLY A 28 -5.66 -8.49 -7.61
N MET A 29 -5.88 -7.26 -7.15
CA MET A 29 -6.65 -6.25 -7.87
C MET A 29 -5.72 -5.26 -8.58
N LEU A 30 -5.63 -5.39 -9.91
CA LEU A 30 -4.98 -4.41 -10.78
C LEU A 30 -5.92 -3.24 -11.10
N ALA A 31 -6.59 -2.70 -10.08
CA ALA A 31 -7.55 -1.62 -10.22
C ALA A 31 -6.87 -0.26 -10.00
N CYS A 32 -7.41 0.79 -10.63
CA CYS A 32 -6.94 2.16 -10.43
C CYS A 32 -7.30 2.67 -9.04
N GLY A 33 -6.57 3.70 -8.58
CA GLY A 33 -6.69 4.26 -7.24
C GLY A 33 -8.10 4.63 -6.79
N ALA A 34 -9.02 4.96 -7.70
CA ALA A 34 -10.39 5.34 -7.34
C ALA A 34 -11.10 4.28 -6.46
N LEU A 35 -10.88 2.98 -6.70
CA LEU A 35 -11.54 1.93 -5.92
C LEU A 35 -11.16 1.95 -4.44
N VAL A 36 -9.96 2.45 -4.13
CA VAL A 36 -9.33 2.32 -2.82
C VAL A 36 -9.07 3.65 -2.11
N THR A 37 -8.94 4.74 -2.88
CA THR A 37 -8.73 6.09 -2.35
C THR A 37 -10.03 6.67 -1.79
N TYR A 38 -11.19 6.38 -2.40
CA TYR A 38 -12.48 6.84 -1.87
C TYR A 38 -12.94 5.97 -0.70
N GLU A 39 -13.23 6.60 0.43
CA GLU A 39 -13.63 5.92 1.66
C GLU A 39 -14.85 5.02 1.48
N LYS A 40 -15.92 5.52 0.86
CA LYS A 40 -17.11 4.72 0.60
C LYS A 40 -16.80 3.46 -0.23
N ALA A 41 -16.03 3.62 -1.31
CA ALA A 41 -15.66 2.49 -2.18
C ALA A 41 -14.79 1.48 -1.44
N ARG A 42 -13.86 1.96 -0.61
CA ARG A 42 -13.00 1.13 0.24
C ARG A 42 -13.80 0.34 1.28
N THR A 43 -14.75 0.98 1.97
CA THR A 43 -15.61 0.29 2.95
C THR A 43 -16.48 -0.78 2.28
N GLU A 44 -17.06 -0.48 1.13
CA GLU A 44 -17.83 -1.45 0.34
C GLU A 44 -16.95 -2.63 -0.13
N LEU A 45 -15.70 -2.36 -0.54
CA LEU A 45 -14.73 -3.40 -0.90
C LEU A 45 -14.36 -4.27 0.30
N MET A 46 -14.08 -3.67 1.46
CA MET A 46 -13.81 -4.43 2.70
C MET A 46 -14.99 -5.34 3.08
N ALA A 47 -16.22 -4.83 3.01
CA ALA A 47 -17.41 -5.64 3.25
C ALA A 47 -17.52 -6.81 2.25
N ALA A 48 -17.24 -6.56 0.97
CA ALA A 48 -17.27 -7.59 -0.07
C ALA A 48 -16.19 -8.67 0.13
N LEU A 49 -14.96 -8.28 0.47
CA LEU A 49 -13.85 -9.18 0.78
C LEU A 49 -14.14 -10.04 2.02
N ASN A 50 -14.69 -9.42 3.06
CA ASN A 50 -15.04 -10.11 4.31
C ASN A 50 -16.16 -11.14 4.09
N GLY A 51 -17.18 -10.81 3.29
CA GLY A 51 -18.31 -11.69 3.00
C GLY A 51 -17.95 -13.00 2.27
N ILE A 52 -16.75 -13.10 1.69
CA ILE A 52 -16.25 -14.30 1.02
C ILE A 52 -14.99 -14.89 1.69
N HIS A 53 -14.65 -14.42 2.89
CA HIS A 53 -13.51 -14.89 3.67
C HIS A 53 -12.16 -14.83 2.90
N VAL A 54 -11.91 -13.74 2.18
CA VAL A 54 -10.58 -13.53 1.57
C VAL A 54 -9.51 -13.48 2.65
N ALA A 55 -8.45 -14.28 2.48
CA ALA A 55 -7.31 -14.29 3.39
C ALA A 55 -6.45 -13.04 3.17
N HIS A 56 -6.15 -12.74 1.90
CA HIS A 56 -5.37 -11.59 1.50
C HIS A 56 -5.88 -10.99 0.19
N ALA A 57 -5.99 -9.66 0.13
CA ALA A 57 -6.17 -8.93 -1.11
C ALA A 57 -5.13 -7.82 -1.27
N PHE A 58 -4.69 -7.61 -2.51
CA PHE A 58 -3.74 -6.57 -2.88
C PHE A 58 -4.38 -5.58 -3.85
N ALA A 59 -4.17 -4.30 -3.63
CA ALA A 59 -4.56 -3.23 -4.53
C ALA A 59 -3.52 -2.12 -4.57
N PHE A 60 -3.69 -1.17 -5.49
CA PHE A 60 -2.73 -0.11 -5.75
C PHE A 60 -3.47 1.23 -5.84
N SER A 61 -2.92 2.28 -5.22
CA SER A 61 -3.65 3.57 -5.08
C SER A 61 -3.34 4.60 -6.17
N THR A 62 -2.41 4.33 -7.10
CA THR A 62 -2.11 5.24 -8.21
C THR A 62 -3.24 5.28 -9.24
N LYS A 63 -3.57 6.47 -9.75
CA LYS A 63 -4.67 6.69 -10.71
C LYS A 63 -4.47 5.97 -12.04
N GLU A 64 -3.22 5.86 -12.49
CA GLU A 64 -2.82 5.25 -13.76
C GLU A 64 -1.82 4.13 -13.51
N LEU A 65 -2.25 3.13 -12.74
CA LEU A 65 -1.42 1.96 -12.47
C LEU A 65 -0.95 1.35 -13.79
N GLN A 66 0.36 1.20 -13.94
CA GLN A 66 0.98 0.48 -15.05
C GLN A 66 1.18 -0.97 -14.62
N PRO A 67 0.38 -1.95 -15.11
CA PRO A 67 0.42 -3.31 -14.60
C PRO A 67 1.80 -3.96 -14.71
N ALA A 68 2.57 -3.60 -15.73
CA ALA A 68 3.95 -4.07 -15.91
C ALA A 68 4.84 -3.80 -14.69
N LEU A 69 4.63 -2.70 -13.97
CA LEU A 69 5.40 -2.36 -12.77
C LEU A 69 5.11 -3.29 -11.59
N THR A 70 3.95 -3.95 -11.56
CA THR A 70 3.54 -4.89 -10.50
C THR A 70 4.05 -6.32 -10.72
N SER A 71 4.62 -6.61 -11.89
CA SER A 71 5.01 -7.96 -12.31
C SER A 71 5.97 -8.63 -11.32
N LEU A 72 7.03 -7.94 -10.89
CA LEU A 72 7.99 -8.47 -9.92
C LEU A 72 7.32 -8.77 -8.57
N PHE A 73 6.42 -7.89 -8.11
CA PHE A 73 5.68 -8.15 -6.87
C PHE A 73 4.90 -9.46 -6.95
N PHE A 74 4.10 -9.65 -8.02
CA PHE A 74 3.32 -10.86 -8.18
C PHE A 74 4.19 -12.10 -8.43
N TYR A 75 5.30 -11.95 -9.14
CA TYR A 75 6.27 -13.04 -9.32
C TYR A 75 6.82 -13.54 -7.97
N HIS A 76 7.32 -12.63 -7.13
CA HIS A 76 7.82 -12.98 -5.79
C HIS A 76 6.72 -13.51 -4.88
N PHE A 77 5.52 -12.94 -4.95
CA PHE A 77 4.36 -13.43 -4.23
C PHE A 77 4.02 -14.88 -4.63
N ILE A 78 3.92 -15.18 -5.93
CA ILE A 78 3.59 -16.53 -6.40
C ILE A 78 4.65 -17.54 -5.96
N HIS A 79 5.93 -17.24 -6.19
CA HIS A 79 7.02 -18.14 -5.81
C HIS A 79 7.06 -18.38 -4.29
N GLN A 80 7.14 -17.31 -3.50
CA GLN A 80 7.41 -17.44 -2.09
C GLN A 80 6.16 -17.83 -1.30
N VAL A 81 4.99 -17.28 -1.62
CA VAL A 81 3.76 -17.52 -0.84
C VAL A 81 3.01 -18.73 -1.34
N LEU A 82 2.74 -18.82 -2.65
CA LEU A 82 1.87 -19.87 -3.17
C LEU A 82 2.61 -21.20 -3.35
N ILE A 83 3.84 -21.16 -3.88
CA ILE A 83 4.64 -22.36 -4.15
C ILE A 83 5.39 -22.78 -2.89
N GLU A 84 6.18 -21.88 -2.29
CA GLU A 84 7.03 -22.18 -1.13
C GLU A 84 6.30 -22.11 0.22
N ARG A 85 5.02 -21.69 0.24
CA ARG A 85 4.19 -21.59 1.45
C ARG A 85 4.79 -20.69 2.54
N MET A 86 5.61 -19.71 2.15
CA MET A 86 6.12 -18.73 3.10
C MET A 86 4.97 -17.86 3.64
N PRO A 87 4.87 -17.66 4.95
CA PRO A 87 3.80 -16.87 5.54
C PRO A 87 3.88 -15.41 5.07
N LEU A 88 2.73 -14.77 4.89
CA LEU A 88 2.60 -13.32 4.66
C LEU A 88 2.59 -12.55 5.98
N SER A 89 3.70 -12.59 6.70
CA SER A 89 3.91 -11.71 7.84
C SER A 89 4.35 -10.32 7.37
N ARG A 90 4.26 -9.32 8.26
CA ARG A 90 4.75 -7.97 7.98
C ARG A 90 6.22 -7.96 7.54
N ARG A 91 7.06 -8.81 8.15
CA ARG A 91 8.48 -8.93 7.81
C ARG A 91 8.70 -9.48 6.40
N THR A 92 7.97 -10.54 6.03
CA THR A 92 8.14 -11.12 4.69
C THR A 92 7.50 -10.24 3.62
N MET A 93 6.51 -9.41 3.95
CA MET A 93 5.99 -8.36 3.07
C MET A 93 7.08 -7.32 2.75
N ALA A 94 7.81 -6.84 3.75
CA ALA A 94 8.90 -5.88 3.57
C ALA A 94 9.94 -6.37 2.54
N THR A 95 10.38 -7.63 2.68
CA THR A 95 11.33 -8.26 1.74
C THR A 95 10.79 -8.32 0.31
N ARG A 96 9.50 -8.61 0.13
CA ARG A 96 8.88 -8.65 -1.21
C ARG A 96 8.77 -7.28 -1.84
N LEU A 97 8.39 -6.28 -1.05
CA LEU A 97 8.32 -4.89 -1.47
C LEU A 97 9.70 -4.35 -1.87
N GLU A 98 10.75 -4.77 -1.16
CA GLU A 98 12.13 -4.45 -1.51
C GLU A 98 12.55 -5.09 -2.85
N GLN A 99 12.17 -6.34 -3.09
CA GLN A 99 12.43 -7.03 -4.36
C GLN A 99 11.62 -6.45 -5.53
N ALA A 100 10.44 -5.89 -5.26
CA ALA A 100 9.57 -5.25 -6.24
C ALA A 100 9.94 -3.78 -6.47
N VAL A 101 11.18 -3.54 -6.91
CA VAL A 101 11.76 -2.18 -7.06
C VAL A 101 10.90 -1.22 -7.89
N PHE A 102 10.14 -1.73 -8.86
CA PHE A 102 9.31 -0.93 -9.76
C PHE A 102 7.99 -0.44 -9.15
N ILE A 103 7.49 -1.03 -8.07
CA ILE A 103 6.27 -0.50 -7.43
C ILE A 103 6.60 0.65 -6.48
N GLY A 104 7.74 0.64 -5.78
CA GLY A 104 8.05 1.61 -4.73
C GLY A 104 7.96 3.06 -5.19
N ARG A 105 8.57 3.37 -6.33
CA ARG A 105 8.56 4.75 -6.86
C ARG A 105 7.23 5.17 -7.50
N HIS A 106 6.32 4.23 -7.74
CA HIS A 106 5.21 4.44 -8.67
C HIS A 106 3.83 4.28 -8.03
N THR A 107 3.69 3.41 -7.03
CA THR A 107 2.40 3.18 -6.40
C THR A 107 2.53 2.68 -4.97
N PRO A 108 1.76 3.25 -4.02
CA PRO A 108 1.48 2.58 -2.78
C PRO A 108 0.77 1.25 -3.02
N LEU A 109 1.05 0.28 -2.15
CA LEU A 109 0.39 -1.01 -2.13
C LEU A 109 -0.56 -1.07 -0.93
N LEU A 110 -1.78 -1.51 -1.18
CA LEU A 110 -2.81 -1.72 -0.18
C LEU A 110 -3.00 -3.20 0.04
N HIS A 111 -2.87 -3.63 1.28
CA HIS A 111 -3.00 -5.02 1.69
C HIS A 111 -4.17 -5.15 2.64
N PHE A 112 -5.22 -5.79 2.15
CA PHE A 112 -6.33 -6.25 2.97
C PHE A 112 -5.97 -7.63 3.49
N HIS A 113 -6.01 -7.83 4.80
CA HIS A 113 -5.66 -9.11 5.40
C HIS A 113 -6.41 -9.34 6.70
N ASN A 114 -6.66 -10.59 6.99
CA ASN A 114 -7.27 -11.01 8.24
C ASN A 114 -6.23 -11.00 9.36
N GLU A 115 -6.43 -10.15 10.36
CA GLU A 115 -5.59 -10.07 11.54
C GLU A 115 -6.40 -10.49 12.76
N LYS A 116 -5.84 -11.36 13.62
CA LYS A 116 -6.39 -11.55 14.96
C LYS A 116 -5.91 -10.40 15.83
N PRO A 117 -6.82 -9.64 16.49
CA PRO A 117 -6.41 -8.56 17.38
C PRO A 117 -5.45 -9.09 18.46
N GLU A 118 -4.39 -8.35 18.75
CA GLU A 118 -3.42 -8.75 19.75
C GLU A 118 -4.09 -8.84 21.13
N GLY A 119 -3.83 -9.93 21.87
CA GLY A 119 -4.49 -10.21 23.15
C GLY A 119 -5.93 -10.71 23.06
N SER A 120 -6.47 -10.93 21.84
CA SER A 120 -7.80 -11.52 21.68
C SER A 120 -7.84 -13.00 22.07
N PRO A 121 -8.98 -13.51 22.59
CA PRO A 121 -9.15 -14.93 22.90
C PRO A 121 -8.85 -15.82 21.69
N ALA A 122 -8.43 -17.07 21.92
CA ALA A 122 -8.13 -18.02 20.83
C ALA A 122 -9.30 -18.20 19.83
N LEU A 123 -10.54 -18.03 20.32
CA LEU A 123 -11.80 -18.11 19.60
C LEU A 123 -12.23 -16.80 18.90
N ALA A 124 -11.49 -15.70 19.07
CA ALA A 124 -11.81 -14.45 18.40
C ALA A 124 -11.73 -14.64 16.88
N LEU A 125 -12.78 -14.19 16.19
CA LEU A 125 -12.79 -14.17 14.74
C LEU A 125 -11.77 -13.14 14.24
N PRO A 126 -11.01 -13.46 13.18
CA PRO A 126 -10.13 -12.49 12.56
C PRO A 126 -10.95 -11.32 12.01
N VAL A 127 -10.37 -10.12 12.09
CA VAL A 127 -10.95 -8.90 11.52
C VAL A 127 -10.17 -8.55 10.25
N LEU A 128 -10.89 -8.17 9.20
CA LEU A 128 -10.27 -7.69 7.97
C LEU A 128 -9.64 -6.31 8.22
N THR A 129 -8.32 -6.25 8.23
CA THR A 129 -7.52 -5.05 8.40
C THR A 129 -7.01 -4.56 7.04
N LEU A 130 -6.81 -3.25 6.91
CA LEU A 130 -6.13 -2.64 5.78
C LEU A 130 -4.79 -2.03 6.22
N THR A 131 -3.71 -2.48 5.58
CA THR A 131 -2.38 -1.88 5.72
C THR A 131 -1.97 -1.26 4.39
N GLU A 132 -1.56 0.00 4.41
CA GLU A 132 -0.94 0.67 3.27
C GLU A 132 0.57 0.67 3.41
N TYR A 133 1.22 0.24 2.34
CA TYR A 133 2.65 0.23 2.17
C TYR A 133 3.06 1.35 1.22
N ARG A 134 3.87 2.28 1.70
CA ARG A 134 4.41 3.40 0.91
C ARG A 134 5.92 3.37 0.94
N TRP A 135 6.55 3.35 -0.22
CA TRP A 135 7.97 3.64 -0.33
C TRP A 135 8.18 5.15 -0.23
N THR A 136 9.13 5.57 0.60
CA THR A 136 9.47 6.96 0.87
C THR A 136 10.94 7.22 0.58
N HIS A 137 11.23 8.42 0.08
CA HIS A 137 12.58 8.92 -0.15
C HIS A 137 12.57 10.44 -0.11
N ASP A 138 13.52 11.04 0.62
CA ASP A 138 13.57 12.48 0.91
C ASP A 138 13.53 13.36 -0.35
N THR A 139 14.06 12.88 -1.47
CA THR A 139 14.09 13.64 -2.74
C THR A 139 12.99 13.26 -3.74
N MET A 140 12.56 12.00 -3.75
CA MET A 140 11.75 11.46 -4.85
C MET A 140 10.29 11.35 -4.47
N ARG A 141 10.01 10.94 -3.22
CA ARG A 141 8.66 10.78 -2.68
C ARG A 141 8.71 11.02 -1.17
N PRO A 142 8.78 12.28 -0.72
CA PRO A 142 8.72 12.61 0.71
C PRO A 142 7.45 12.02 1.31
N ASP A 143 7.58 11.16 2.32
CA ASP A 143 6.45 10.42 2.93
C ASP A 143 5.65 9.53 1.97
N GLY A 144 6.27 9.12 0.86
CA GLY A 144 5.61 8.39 -0.21
C GLY A 144 4.66 9.23 -1.08
N LEU A 145 4.59 10.55 -0.85
CA LEU A 145 3.80 11.47 -1.67
C LEU A 145 4.33 11.48 -3.11
N ASP A 146 3.40 11.48 -4.05
CA ASP A 146 3.75 11.68 -5.46
C ASP A 146 3.98 13.15 -5.72
N ILE A 147 5.23 13.51 -5.97
CA ILE A 147 5.62 14.87 -6.31
C ILE A 147 5.83 15.03 -7.83
N GLY A 148 5.64 13.97 -8.61
CA GLY A 148 5.89 13.93 -10.06
C GLY A 148 7.35 13.70 -10.45
N LEU A 149 7.59 13.30 -11.70
CA LEU A 149 8.95 13.05 -12.24
C LEU A 149 9.62 14.30 -12.83
N GLN A 150 8.80 15.27 -13.28
CA GLN A 150 9.25 16.50 -13.94
C GLN A 150 9.09 17.69 -13.01
N CYS A 151 10.07 18.59 -12.95
CA CYS A 151 9.89 19.87 -12.27
C CYS A 151 8.67 20.61 -12.86
N PRO A 152 7.69 21.02 -12.03
CA PRO A 152 6.48 21.67 -12.54
C PRO A 152 6.74 23.07 -13.11
N LYS A 153 7.89 23.70 -12.79
CA LYS A 153 8.28 25.01 -13.34
C LYS A 153 9.03 24.91 -14.67
N CYS A 154 10.09 24.08 -14.73
CA CYS A 154 10.98 24.02 -15.90
C CYS A 154 10.83 22.76 -16.76
N GLY A 155 9.97 21.80 -16.37
CA GLY A 155 9.73 20.56 -17.11
C GLY A 155 10.89 19.55 -17.08
N THR A 156 12.02 19.87 -16.46
CA THR A 156 13.18 18.98 -16.46
C THR A 156 12.93 17.72 -15.63
N LEU A 157 13.29 16.57 -16.19
CA LEU A 157 13.20 15.26 -15.54
C LEU A 157 14.32 15.06 -14.53
N SER A 158 14.00 14.44 -13.38
CA SER A 158 15.00 13.97 -12.41
C SER A 158 15.98 15.04 -11.92
N SER A 159 15.56 16.30 -11.90
CA SER A 159 16.39 17.44 -11.51
C SER A 159 16.15 17.90 -10.08
N ARG A 160 15.66 17.03 -9.20
CA ARG A 160 15.24 17.41 -7.85
C ARG A 160 16.26 16.98 -6.82
N GLU A 161 16.41 17.79 -5.79
CA GLU A 161 17.14 17.49 -4.58
C GLU A 161 16.25 17.75 -3.38
N GLY A 162 16.51 17.04 -2.28
CA GLY A 162 15.68 17.12 -1.07
C GLY A 162 16.56 17.22 0.17
N LYS A 163 16.12 18.03 1.14
CA LYS A 163 16.77 18.16 2.44
C LYS A 163 15.76 17.90 3.54
N ARG A 164 16.06 16.90 4.37
CA ARG A 164 15.29 16.54 5.56
C ARG A 164 15.72 17.39 6.75
N ARG A 165 14.75 17.95 7.48
CA ARG A 165 14.95 18.67 8.74
C ARG A 165 13.96 18.15 9.78
N VAL A 166 14.48 17.57 10.84
CA VAL A 166 13.67 17.15 12.00
C VAL A 166 13.24 18.41 12.77
N ILE A 167 11.93 18.60 12.93
CA ILE A 167 11.36 19.74 13.66
C ILE A 167 11.06 19.32 15.10
N SER A 168 10.46 18.14 15.27
CA SER A 168 10.17 17.54 16.57
C SER A 168 10.27 16.02 16.49
N LYS A 169 10.03 15.32 17.61
CA LYS A 169 9.92 13.85 17.61
C LYS A 169 8.79 13.31 16.73
N LYS A 170 7.81 14.16 16.39
CA LYS A 170 6.56 13.79 15.72
C LYS A 170 6.43 14.38 14.31
N GLU A 171 7.33 15.31 13.97
CA GLU A 171 7.22 16.14 12.78
C GLU A 171 8.57 16.32 12.10
N ILE A 172 8.59 16.04 10.80
CA ILE A 172 9.76 16.21 9.93
C ILE A 172 9.34 17.08 8.75
N LYS A 173 10.17 18.07 8.41
CA LYS A 173 10.01 18.84 7.19
C LYS A 173 11.00 18.37 6.14
N VAL A 174 10.53 18.17 4.93
CA VAL A 174 11.35 17.85 3.77
C VAL A 174 11.15 18.96 2.75
N VAL A 175 12.22 19.69 2.46
CA VAL A 175 12.23 20.71 1.42
C VAL A 175 12.78 20.07 0.16
N VAL A 176 12.06 20.16 -0.95
CA VAL A 176 12.46 19.65 -2.26
C VAL A 176 12.56 20.82 -3.22
N TRP A 177 13.67 20.92 -3.96
CA TRP A 177 13.88 21.99 -4.94
C TRP A 177 14.43 21.45 -6.26
N CYS A 178 14.31 22.25 -7.31
CA CYS A 178 14.91 21.95 -8.61
C CYS A 178 16.37 22.43 -8.65
N ARG A 179 17.30 21.57 -9.03
CA ARG A 179 18.73 21.89 -9.19
C ARG A 179 19.10 22.51 -10.53
N MET A 180 18.14 22.68 -11.45
CA MET A 180 18.42 23.27 -12.76
C MET A 180 18.76 24.75 -12.63
N SER A 181 19.83 25.17 -13.30
CA SER A 181 20.20 26.58 -13.36
C SER A 181 19.06 27.43 -13.91
N GLY A 182 18.74 28.52 -13.22
CA GLY A 182 17.64 29.42 -13.57
C GLY A 182 16.24 28.94 -13.13
N CYS A 183 16.12 27.80 -12.46
CA CYS A 183 14.86 27.34 -11.86
C CYS A 183 14.89 27.54 -10.34
N ASP A 184 13.89 28.23 -9.80
CA ASP A 184 13.73 28.54 -8.37
C ASP A 184 12.62 27.72 -7.69
N TRP A 185 12.09 26.70 -8.39
CA TRP A 185 11.00 25.89 -7.85
C TRP A 185 11.45 25.15 -6.59
N GLU A 186 10.67 25.32 -5.53
CA GLU A 186 10.83 24.67 -4.23
C GLU A 186 9.44 24.35 -3.67
N GLU A 187 9.33 23.22 -2.98
CA GLU A 187 8.14 22.83 -2.23
C GLU A 187 8.54 22.21 -0.89
N THR A 188 7.74 22.47 0.14
CA THR A 188 7.96 21.93 1.49
C THR A 188 6.85 20.94 1.85
N TYR A 189 7.25 19.75 2.29
CA TYR A 189 6.36 18.71 2.78
C TYR A 189 6.54 18.50 4.27
N THR A 190 5.42 18.45 5.00
CA THR A 190 5.41 18.12 6.43
C THR A 190 5.00 16.67 6.60
N ILE A 191 5.82 15.91 7.30
CA ILE A 191 5.69 14.48 7.53
C ILE A 191 5.39 14.25 9.01
N LEU A 192 4.29 13.57 9.31
CA LEU A 192 3.90 13.17 10.66
C LEU A 192 4.37 11.74 10.92
N THR A 193 5.14 11.52 11.98
CA THR A 193 5.78 10.22 12.24
C THR A 193 4.96 9.29 13.15
N ASP A 194 3.85 9.78 13.72
CA ASP A 194 3.12 9.09 14.79
C ASP A 194 2.26 7.90 14.33
N ALA A 195 2.15 7.66 13.03
CA ALA A 195 1.30 6.61 12.44
C ALA A 195 2.01 5.78 11.38
N VAL A 196 3.35 5.82 11.36
CA VAL A 196 4.17 5.26 10.29
C VAL A 196 5.22 4.33 10.87
N GLU A 197 5.13 3.05 10.52
CA GLU A 197 6.15 2.07 10.86
C GLU A 197 7.12 1.91 9.69
N GLU A 198 8.39 2.19 9.91
CA GLU A 198 9.43 1.92 8.91
C GLU A 198 9.70 0.41 8.83
N LEU A 199 9.47 -0.15 7.66
CA LEU A 199 9.95 -1.46 7.28
C LEU A 199 11.38 -1.26 6.81
N ARG A 200 12.36 -1.64 7.62
CA ARG A 200 13.78 -1.52 7.24
C ARG A 200 14.00 -2.23 5.90
N THR A 201 14.22 -1.44 4.86
CA THR A 201 14.63 -1.87 3.52
C THR A 201 15.92 -1.13 3.17
N GLY A 202 16.71 -1.65 2.23
CA GLY A 202 18.08 -1.19 1.93
C GLY A 202 18.26 0.27 1.53
N GLU A 203 19.45 0.62 1.04
CA GLU A 203 19.98 2.00 0.96
C GLU A 203 19.23 2.97 0.02
N ASN A 204 18.28 2.50 -0.79
CA ASN A 204 17.64 3.27 -1.86
C ASN A 204 16.20 3.73 -1.54
N GLY A 205 15.92 4.04 -0.28
CA GLY A 205 14.58 4.45 0.20
C GLY A 205 13.93 3.40 1.08
N VAL A 206 12.94 3.83 1.86
CA VAL A 206 12.38 3.03 2.95
C VAL A 206 10.93 2.71 2.66
N TRP A 207 10.52 1.46 2.81
CA TRP A 207 9.09 1.13 2.85
C TRP A 207 8.51 1.45 4.22
N THR A 208 7.32 2.02 4.24
CA THR A 208 6.59 2.33 5.46
C THR A 208 5.23 1.64 5.44
N ALA A 209 4.79 1.15 6.60
CA ALA A 209 3.47 0.58 6.80
C ALA A 209 2.60 1.54 7.60
N ARG A 210 1.36 1.72 7.15
CA ARG A 210 0.33 2.53 7.81
C ARG A 210 -0.91 1.67 7.97
N LYS A 211 -1.34 1.43 9.20
CA LYS A 211 -2.64 0.82 9.45
C LYS A 211 -3.70 1.90 9.24
N PHE A 212 -4.71 1.59 8.42
CA PHE A 212 -5.94 2.37 8.45
C PHE A 212 -6.66 1.98 9.74
N LEU A 213 -6.74 2.92 10.70
CA LEU A 213 -7.49 2.69 11.94
C LEU A 213 -8.94 2.40 11.59
N ASP A 214 -9.49 1.43 12.33
CA ASP A 214 -10.83 0.89 12.18
C ASP A 214 -11.88 2.01 12.16
N LEU A 215 -12.54 2.22 11.01
CA LEU A 215 -13.60 3.23 10.85
C LEU A 215 -14.86 2.88 11.63
N SER A 216 -14.92 1.70 12.26
CA SER A 216 -16.01 1.30 13.15
C SER A 216 -16.02 2.07 14.49
N ALA A 217 -14.95 2.81 14.82
CA ALA A 217 -14.88 3.61 16.05
C ALA A 217 -15.36 5.07 15.90
N SER A 218 -15.79 5.50 14.70
CA SER A 218 -16.19 6.90 14.43
C SER A 218 -17.71 7.16 14.45
N THR A 219 -18.51 6.17 14.84
CA THR A 219 -19.95 6.34 15.07
C THR A 219 -20.28 5.98 16.51
N GLN A 220 -20.04 6.92 17.42
CA GLN A 220 -20.82 7.11 18.64
C GLN A 220 -21.16 8.59 18.77
#